data_AF-A0A1J9QHY2-F1
#
_entry.id   AF-A0A1J9QHY2-F1
#
_cell.length_a   1.000
_cell.length_b   1.000
_cell.length_c   1.000
_cell.angle_alpha   90.00
_cell.angle_beta   90.00
_cell.angle_gamma   90.00
#
_symmetry.space_group_name_H-M   'P 1'
#
loop_
_entity.id
_entity.type
_entity.pdbx_description
1 polymer ?
#
loop_
_entity_poly.entity_id
_entity_poly.type
_entity_poly.pdbx_seq_one_letter_code
_entity_poly.pdbx_strand_id
1 'polypeptide(L)'
;MAPLEPGDVLIIGSGPAGLTAALTLVRQGHTAILFDSGRYRNVDVKHMHMIPTWDHRNPTEFREKVRIEIQNHYASVRIEDVEVTDARKSNDSLFEVTDGNSRVWKGKKVILATGPANIYPDIPGYADFWASECSYHCLYCERYEERGTARSGVLAVQTASMIPMAIHLAENTANLSSSLHLRSEELST
;
A
#
# COMPACT_ATOMS: atom_id res chain seq x y z
N MET A 1 31.81 11.44 -10.94
CA MET A 1 30.94 10.43 -10.30
C MET A 1 31.03 9.18 -11.15
N ALA A 2 31.63 8.10 -10.65
CA ALA A 2 31.72 6.85 -11.41
C ALA A 2 30.30 6.33 -11.74
N PRO A 3 30.09 5.68 -12.90
CA PRO A 3 28.82 5.04 -13.17
C PRO A 3 28.57 4.00 -12.08
N LEU A 4 27.45 4.10 -11.39
CA LEU A 4 27.03 3.09 -10.43
C LEU A 4 26.91 1.77 -11.19
N GLU A 5 27.73 0.79 -10.79
CA GLU A 5 27.59 -0.63 -11.14
C GLU A 5 26.13 -1.08 -11.01
N PRO A 6 25.69 -2.15 -11.72
CA PRO A 6 24.32 -2.65 -11.61
C PRO A 6 23.90 -2.74 -10.14
N GLY A 7 22.81 -2.05 -9.78
CA GLY A 7 22.33 -2.04 -8.40
C GLY A 7 22.10 -3.46 -7.91
N ASP A 8 22.50 -3.78 -6.68
CA ASP A 8 22.37 -5.14 -6.15
C ASP A 8 20.89 -5.57 -6.13
N VAL A 9 19.99 -4.64 -5.83
CA VAL A 9 18.55 -4.90 -5.69
C VAL A 9 17.71 -3.86 -6.42
N LEU A 10 16.78 -4.34 -7.25
CA LEU A 10 15.73 -3.55 -7.89
C LEU A 10 14.45 -3.68 -7.04
N ILE A 11 13.97 -2.59 -6.47
CA ILE A 11 12.79 -2.59 -5.58
C ILE A 11 11.64 -1.92 -6.32
N ILE A 12 10.62 -2.68 -6.68
CA ILE A 12 9.48 -2.19 -7.46
C ILE A 12 8.36 -1.79 -6.49
N GLY A 13 8.20 -0.50 -6.26
CA GLY A 13 7.19 0.10 -5.38
C GLY A 13 7.80 0.80 -4.17
N SER A 14 7.46 2.08 -3.99
CA SER A 14 7.97 2.94 -2.90
C SER A 14 6.91 3.20 -1.81
N GLY A 15 6.06 2.21 -1.54
CA GLY A 15 5.25 2.18 -0.31
C GLY A 15 6.09 1.83 0.93
N PRO A 16 5.47 1.69 2.12
CA PRO A 16 6.17 1.34 3.35
C PRO A 16 7.06 0.10 3.21
N ALA A 17 6.58 -0.94 2.51
CA ALA A 17 7.36 -2.16 2.28
C ALA A 17 8.67 -1.91 1.51
N GLY A 18 8.61 -1.17 0.39
CA GLY A 18 9.79 -0.89 -0.43
C GLY A 18 10.76 0.08 0.24
N LEU A 19 10.24 1.09 0.93
CA LEU A 19 11.05 2.04 1.71
C LEU A 19 11.80 1.33 2.86
N THR A 20 11.13 0.46 3.60
CA THR A 20 11.79 -0.36 4.64
C THR A 20 12.82 -1.32 4.05
N ALA A 21 12.53 -1.94 2.89
CA ALA A 21 13.48 -2.80 2.21
C ALA A 21 14.76 -2.02 1.80
N ALA A 22 14.61 -0.85 1.20
CA ALA A 22 15.72 0.02 0.82
C ALA A 22 16.57 0.41 2.04
N LEU A 23 15.94 0.85 3.13
CA LEU A 23 16.61 1.22 4.37
C LEU A 23 17.36 0.04 5.00
N THR A 24 16.79 -1.16 4.95
CA THR A 24 17.42 -2.37 5.48
C THR A 24 18.64 -2.77 4.65
N LEU A 25 18.51 -2.77 3.33
CA LEU A 25 19.58 -3.15 2.40
C LEU A 25 20.78 -2.22 2.48
N VAL A 26 20.54 -0.90 2.54
CA VAL A 26 21.65 0.05 2.59
C VAL A 26 22.45 -0.02 3.87
N ARG A 27 21.79 -0.35 4.99
CA ARG A 27 22.48 -0.59 6.27
C ARG A 27 23.36 -1.84 6.27
N GLN A 28 23.12 -2.76 5.34
CA GLN A 28 23.97 -3.93 5.09
C GLN A 28 25.01 -3.68 3.99
N GLY A 29 25.13 -2.45 3.48
CA GLY A 29 26.11 -2.08 2.47
C GLY A 29 25.71 -2.43 1.03
N HIS A 30 24.45 -2.80 0.79
CA HIS A 30 23.95 -3.07 -0.56
C HIS A 30 23.54 -1.78 -1.28
N THR A 31 23.64 -1.82 -2.61
CA THR A 31 23.08 -0.78 -3.48
C THR A 31 21.65 -1.13 -3.88
N ALA A 32 20.77 -0.15 -4.00
CA ALA A 32 19.38 -0.37 -4.39
C ALA A 32 18.85 0.70 -5.33
N ILE A 33 17.97 0.30 -6.25
CA ILE A 33 17.17 1.21 -7.06
C ILE A 33 15.71 0.98 -6.70
N LEU A 34 15.07 2.00 -6.13
CA LEU A 34 13.67 1.99 -5.73
C LEU A 34 12.83 2.70 -6.80
N PHE A 35 11.87 2.00 -7.37
CA PHE A 35 10.96 2.53 -8.39
C PHE A 35 9.63 2.95 -7.76
N ASP A 36 9.15 4.14 -8.08
CA ASP A 36 7.88 4.66 -7.62
C ASP A 36 6.98 5.10 -8.78
N SER A 37 5.79 4.49 -8.86
CA SER A 37 4.77 4.89 -9.85
C SER A 37 3.91 6.08 -9.38
N GLY A 38 4.04 6.49 -8.12
CA GLY A 38 3.20 7.51 -7.49
C GLY A 38 1.78 7.05 -7.16
N ARG A 39 1.44 5.78 -7.43
CA ARG A 39 0.12 5.21 -7.10
C ARG A 39 0.19 4.41 -5.81
N TYR A 40 -0.58 4.86 -4.82
CA TYR A 40 -0.60 4.25 -3.49
C TYR A 40 -2.03 3.83 -3.12
N ARG A 41 -2.15 2.67 -2.45
CA ARG A 41 -3.45 2.12 -2.04
C ARG A 41 -4.24 3.03 -1.09
N ASN A 42 -3.56 3.81 -0.27
CA ASN A 42 -4.15 4.68 0.75
C ASN A 42 -4.11 6.16 0.34
N VAL A 43 -4.20 6.46 -0.96
CA VAL A 43 -4.15 7.83 -1.49
C VAL A 43 -5.30 8.70 -0.97
N ASP A 44 -6.49 8.12 -0.78
CA ASP A 44 -7.69 8.84 -0.33
C ASP A 44 -7.77 8.99 1.20
N VAL A 45 -6.80 8.43 1.93
CA VAL A 45 -6.79 8.43 3.39
C VAL A 45 -6.08 9.68 3.92
N LYS A 46 -6.74 10.43 4.81
CA LYS A 46 -6.19 11.66 5.42
C LYS A 46 -5.16 11.38 6.50
N HIS A 47 -5.37 10.33 7.29
CA HIS A 47 -4.53 9.99 8.43
C HIS A 47 -4.19 8.50 8.42
N MET A 48 -2.94 8.16 8.66
CA MET A 48 -2.54 6.79 8.94
C MET A 48 -2.48 6.57 10.45
N HIS A 49 -2.80 5.36 10.85
CA HIS A 49 -2.79 4.93 12.24
C HIS A 49 -2.02 3.62 12.39
N MET A 50 -1.81 3.19 13.63
CA MET A 50 -1.13 1.93 13.98
C MET A 50 0.35 1.87 13.58
N ILE A 51 0.95 3.01 13.21
CA ILE A 51 2.38 3.15 12.97
C ILE A 51 2.96 4.03 14.09
N PRO A 52 3.79 3.48 14.99
CA PRO A 52 4.38 4.25 16.08
C PRO A 52 5.06 5.52 15.56
N THR A 53 4.90 6.64 16.28
CA THR A 53 5.37 7.99 15.91
C THR A 53 4.69 8.65 14.69
N TRP A 54 3.84 7.92 13.97
CA TRP A 54 3.12 8.37 12.78
C TRP A 54 1.60 8.25 12.90
N ASP A 55 1.09 7.91 14.07
CA ASP A 55 -0.33 7.85 14.35
C ASP A 55 -0.98 9.23 14.14
N HIS A 56 -2.14 9.25 13.47
CA HIS A 56 -2.92 10.44 13.14
C HIS A 56 -2.20 11.44 12.19
N ARG A 57 -1.30 10.95 11.32
CA ARG A 57 -0.55 11.80 10.36
C ARG A 57 -0.79 11.42 8.91
N ASN A 58 -0.51 12.33 7.99
CA ASN A 58 -0.76 12.09 6.58
C ASN A 58 0.17 11.00 5.99
N PRO A 59 -0.35 9.98 5.28
CA PRO A 59 0.48 8.91 4.70
C PRO A 59 1.43 9.37 3.59
N THR A 60 1.11 10.47 2.90
CA THR A 60 2.00 11.09 1.91
C THR A 60 3.23 11.69 2.60
N GLU A 61 3.03 12.41 3.71
CA GLU A 61 4.15 12.92 4.51
C GLU A 61 5.07 11.80 5.02
N PHE A 62 4.50 10.64 5.38
CA PHE A 62 5.29 9.48 5.77
C PHE A 62 6.24 9.05 4.66
N ARG A 63 5.73 8.86 3.44
CA ARG A 63 6.55 8.45 2.31
C ARG A 63 7.61 9.49 1.98
N GLU A 64 7.24 10.77 1.93
CA GLU A 64 8.16 11.87 1.65
C GLU A 64 9.29 11.96 2.68
N LYS A 65 8.97 11.93 3.98
CA LYS A 65 9.99 12.01 5.04
C LYS A 65 10.95 10.83 5.00
N VAL A 66 10.46 9.62 4.77
CA VAL A 66 11.33 8.43 4.68
C VAL A 66 12.19 8.48 3.41
N ARG A 67 11.64 8.93 2.28
CA ARG A 67 12.43 9.14 1.04
C ARG A 67 13.55 10.16 1.27
N ILE A 68 13.25 11.29 1.89
CA ILE A 68 14.23 12.35 2.23
C ILE A 68 15.30 11.81 3.18
N GLU A 69 14.90 11.07 4.23
CA GLU A 69 15.84 10.45 5.17
C GLU A 69 16.81 9.52 4.45
N ILE A 70 16.29 8.65 3.57
CA ILE A 70 17.13 7.74 2.79
C ILE A 70 18.12 8.51 1.91
N GLN A 71 17.63 9.51 1.16
CA GLN A 71 18.46 10.30 0.23
C GLN A 71 19.53 11.13 0.96
N ASN A 72 19.22 11.66 2.14
CA ASN A 72 20.15 12.49 2.91
C ASN A 72 21.28 11.68 3.55
N HIS A 73 21.01 10.42 3.93
CA HIS A 73 21.96 9.61 4.68
C HIS A 73 22.66 8.54 3.84
N TYR A 74 22.10 8.15 2.69
CA TYR A 74 22.53 6.96 1.96
C TYR A 74 22.62 7.15 0.44
N ALA A 75 23.82 7.51 -0.04
CA ALA A 75 24.08 7.73 -1.47
C ALA A 75 23.98 6.45 -2.34
N SER A 76 23.97 5.25 -1.75
CA SER A 76 23.86 3.97 -2.46
C SER A 76 22.42 3.53 -2.75
N VAL A 77 21.42 4.31 -2.33
CA VAL A 77 20.02 4.12 -2.74
C VAL A 77 19.65 5.20 -3.74
N ARG A 78 19.18 4.77 -4.90
CA ARG A 78 18.59 5.67 -5.89
C ARG A 78 17.08 5.47 -5.92
N ILE A 79 16.34 6.55 -6.03
CA ILE A 79 14.88 6.53 -6.18
C ILE A 79 14.55 7.08 -7.55
N GLU A 80 13.75 6.35 -8.31
CA GLU A 80 13.32 6.69 -9.67
C GLU A 80 11.79 6.79 -9.69
N ASP A 81 11.27 7.99 -9.95
CA ASP A 81 9.84 8.26 -10.07
C ASP A 81 9.32 7.85 -11.45
N VAL A 82 9.32 6.52 -11.68
CA VAL A 82 8.85 5.89 -12.90
C VAL A 82 8.03 4.64 -12.57
N GLU A 83 7.01 4.39 -13.39
CA GLU A 83 6.30 3.12 -13.38
C GLU A 83 7.14 2.03 -14.04
N VAL A 84 7.18 0.86 -13.41
CA VAL A 84 7.75 -0.36 -13.99
C VAL A 84 6.67 -1.11 -14.76
N THR A 85 6.94 -1.44 -16.02
CA THR A 85 5.98 -2.12 -16.90
C THR A 85 6.31 -3.58 -17.15
N ASP A 86 7.59 -3.98 -17.01
CA ASP A 86 8.02 -5.37 -17.17
C ASP A 86 9.17 -5.70 -16.23
N ALA A 87 9.20 -6.93 -15.73
CA ALA A 87 10.30 -7.45 -14.94
C ALA A 87 10.54 -8.92 -15.29
N ARG A 88 11.77 -9.24 -15.69
CA ARG A 88 12.14 -10.59 -16.13
C ARG A 88 13.48 -11.03 -15.61
N LYS A 89 13.65 -12.34 -15.48
CA LYS A 89 14.96 -12.95 -15.27
C LYS A 89 15.72 -12.90 -16.60
N SER A 90 16.83 -12.17 -16.64
CA SER A 90 17.69 -12.07 -17.84
C SER A 90 18.59 -13.29 -17.96
N ASN A 91 19.17 -13.74 -16.84
CA ASN A 91 19.93 -14.99 -16.71
C ASN A 91 19.93 -15.45 -15.24
N ASP A 92 20.72 -16.47 -14.90
CA ASP A 92 20.76 -17.04 -13.54
C ASP A 92 21.24 -16.10 -12.43
N SER A 93 21.93 -15.01 -12.78
CA SER A 93 22.49 -14.05 -11.82
C SER A 93 21.90 -12.64 -11.92
N LEU A 94 21.08 -12.35 -12.93
CA LEU A 94 20.58 -11.00 -13.21
C LEU A 94 19.11 -10.96 -13.60
N PHE A 95 18.47 -9.89 -13.14
CA PHE A 95 17.14 -9.47 -13.54
C PHE A 95 17.21 -8.18 -14.37
N GLU A 96 16.24 -8.04 -15.25
CA GLU A 96 15.99 -6.83 -16.03
C GLU A 96 14.60 -6.30 -15.66
N VAL A 97 14.54 -5.00 -15.41
CA VAL A 97 13.31 -4.27 -15.17
C VAL A 97 13.19 -3.18 -16.22
N THR A 98 12.06 -3.09 -16.90
CA THR A 98 11.77 -2.07 -17.90
C THR A 98 10.79 -1.07 -17.32
N ASP A 99 11.14 0.22 -17.38
CA ASP A 99 10.23 1.29 -16.97
C ASP A 99 9.33 1.79 -18.10
N GLY A 100 8.35 2.62 -17.76
CA GLY A 100 7.40 3.22 -18.70
C GLY A 100 8.05 4.11 -19.77
N ASN A 101 9.31 4.51 -19.59
CA ASN A 101 10.09 5.25 -20.59
C ASN A 101 10.94 4.31 -21.47
N SER A 102 10.68 3.01 -21.42
CA SER A 102 11.43 1.96 -22.14
C SER A 102 12.91 1.85 -21.74
N ARG A 103 13.30 2.40 -20.57
CA ARG A 103 14.65 2.22 -20.05
C ARG A 103 14.75 0.89 -19.31
N VAL A 104 15.84 0.19 -19.57
CA VAL A 104 16.15 -1.11 -18.95
C VAL A 104 17.13 -0.92 -17.80
N TRP A 105 16.76 -1.46 -16.64
CA TRP A 105 17.53 -1.47 -15.41
C TRP A 105 17.96 -2.89 -15.09
N LYS A 106 19.20 -3.06 -14.62
CA LYS A 106 19.77 -4.38 -14.30
C LYS A 106 20.13 -4.45 -12.84
N GLY A 107 19.87 -5.61 -12.23
CA GLY A 107 20.26 -5.89 -10.85
C GLY A 107 20.27 -7.38 -10.53
N LYS A 108 20.88 -7.74 -9.41
CA LYS A 108 21.08 -9.15 -9.02
C LYS A 108 19.83 -9.76 -8.39
N LYS A 109 18.99 -8.93 -7.79
CA LYS A 109 17.74 -9.32 -7.10
C LYS A 109 16.63 -8.33 -7.43
N VAL A 110 15.39 -8.79 -7.31
CA VAL A 110 14.19 -7.97 -7.43
C VAL A 110 13.34 -8.16 -6.17
N ILE A 111 12.81 -7.06 -5.63
CA ILE A 111 11.79 -7.05 -4.58
C ILE A 111 10.51 -6.48 -5.18
N LEU A 112 9.42 -7.24 -5.09
CA LEU A 112 8.09 -6.78 -5.48
C LEU A 112 7.38 -6.17 -4.27
N ALA A 113 7.28 -4.85 -4.26
CA ALA A 113 6.62 -4.05 -3.22
C ALA A 113 5.51 -3.17 -3.83
N THR A 114 4.86 -3.65 -4.89
CA THR A 114 3.87 -2.92 -5.69
C THR A 114 2.57 -2.62 -4.95
N GLY A 115 2.29 -3.38 -3.88
CA GLY A 115 1.01 -3.32 -3.17
C GLY A 115 -0.14 -3.92 -3.97
N PRO A 116 -1.31 -4.14 -3.33
CA PRO A 116 -2.51 -4.61 -4.01
C PRO A 116 -3.39 -3.44 -4.47
N ALA A 117 -4.22 -3.70 -5.48
CA ALA A 117 -5.36 -2.87 -5.84
C ALA A 117 -6.63 -3.37 -5.14
N ASN A 118 -7.60 -2.48 -4.89
CA ASN A 118 -8.91 -2.88 -4.39
C ASN A 118 -9.79 -3.31 -5.59
N ILE A 119 -10.44 -4.47 -5.48
CA ILE A 119 -11.45 -4.94 -6.44
C ILE A 119 -12.81 -4.72 -5.81
N TYR A 120 -13.60 -3.82 -6.37
CA TYR A 120 -14.91 -3.48 -5.83
C TYR A 120 -15.99 -4.50 -6.23
N PRO A 121 -16.98 -4.77 -5.36
CA PRO A 121 -18.17 -5.51 -5.76
C PRO A 121 -18.94 -4.72 -6.81
N ASP A 122 -19.62 -5.45 -7.71
CA ASP A 122 -20.46 -4.87 -8.77
C ASP A 122 -21.81 -4.40 -8.19
N ILE A 123 -21.74 -3.33 -7.41
CA ILE A 123 -22.91 -2.68 -6.79
C ILE A 123 -22.95 -1.24 -7.30
N PRO A 124 -24.05 -0.79 -7.92
CA PRO A 124 -24.19 0.58 -8.38
C PRO A 124 -23.87 1.60 -7.28
N GLY A 125 -22.93 2.52 -7.56
CA GLY A 125 -22.49 3.55 -6.62
C GLY A 125 -21.43 3.11 -5.60
N TYR A 126 -20.96 1.85 -5.62
CA TYR A 126 -19.97 1.38 -4.65
C TYR A 126 -18.64 2.12 -4.74
N ALA A 127 -18.15 2.39 -5.96
CA ALA A 127 -16.87 3.09 -6.14
C ALA A 127 -16.90 4.50 -5.52
N ASP A 128 -18.00 5.23 -5.71
CA ASP A 128 -18.20 6.56 -5.11
C ASP A 128 -18.35 6.46 -3.59
N PHE A 129 -19.05 5.43 -3.10
CA PHE A 129 -19.16 5.16 -1.66
C PHE A 129 -17.79 4.84 -1.05
N TRP A 130 -16.95 4.05 -1.73
CA TRP A 130 -15.61 3.72 -1.27
C TRP A 130 -14.71 4.95 -1.13
N ALA A 131 -14.80 5.90 -2.07
CA ALA A 131 -14.06 7.15 -2.01
C ALA A 131 -14.60 8.14 -0.96
N SER A 132 -15.77 7.85 -0.37
CA SER A 132 -16.36 8.70 0.68
C SER A 132 -15.67 8.50 2.03
N GLU A 133 -15.80 9.49 2.90
CA GLU A 133 -15.27 9.43 4.26
C GLU A 133 -16.00 8.40 5.15
N CYS A 134 -17.08 7.77 4.66
CA CYS A 134 -17.93 6.85 5.43
C CYS A 134 -17.68 5.36 5.12
N SER A 135 -16.66 5.04 4.31
CA SER A 135 -16.34 3.67 3.91
C SER A 135 -15.00 3.22 4.49
N TYR A 136 -15.02 2.10 5.21
CA TYR A 136 -13.83 1.54 5.86
C TYR A 136 -13.72 0.05 5.60
N HIS A 137 -12.54 -0.37 5.15
CA HIS A 137 -12.22 -1.80 4.99
C HIS A 137 -11.51 -2.40 6.20
N CYS A 138 -10.95 -1.55 7.06
CA CYS A 138 -10.17 -1.95 8.22
C CYS A 138 -10.52 -1.05 9.40
N LEU A 139 -11.28 -1.60 10.35
CA LEU A 139 -11.68 -0.91 11.58
C LEU A 139 -10.55 -0.79 12.61
N TYR A 140 -9.33 -1.20 12.27
CA TYR A 140 -8.14 -0.86 13.05
C TYR A 140 -7.47 0.41 12.54
N CYS A 141 -7.58 0.68 11.23
CA CYS A 141 -7.05 1.88 10.62
C CYS A 141 -8.00 3.05 10.84
N GLU A 142 -9.29 2.87 10.53
CA GLU A 142 -10.29 3.94 10.57
C GLU A 142 -11.50 3.43 11.36
N ARG A 143 -11.63 3.91 12.61
CA ARG A 143 -12.68 3.49 13.57
C ARG A 143 -12.75 4.43 14.76
N TYR A 144 -11.59 4.84 15.27
CA TYR A 144 -11.52 5.54 16.55
C TYR A 144 -12.30 6.85 16.50
N GLU A 145 -12.24 7.52 15.36
CA GLU A 145 -12.80 8.82 15.03
C GLU A 145 -14.33 8.79 14.95
N GLU A 146 -14.92 7.66 14.52
CA GLU A 146 -16.36 7.51 14.28
C GLU A 146 -17.17 6.99 15.48
N ARG A 147 -16.54 6.86 16.64
CA ARG A 147 -17.23 6.38 17.84
C ARG A 147 -18.32 7.36 18.28
N GLY A 148 -19.47 6.79 18.64
CA GLY A 148 -20.64 7.57 19.07
C GLY A 148 -21.56 7.93 17.91
N THR A 149 -21.27 7.48 16.68
CA THR A 149 -22.22 7.60 15.57
C THR A 149 -23.54 6.89 15.87
N ALA A 150 -24.65 7.43 15.39
CA ALA A 150 -25.98 6.89 15.67
C ALA A 150 -26.18 5.51 15.01
N ARG A 151 -25.56 5.28 13.85
CA ARG A 151 -25.78 4.10 13.02
C ARG A 151 -24.50 3.71 12.30
N SER A 152 -24.26 2.41 12.21
CA SER A 152 -23.20 1.83 11.40
C SER A 152 -23.71 0.60 10.65
N GLY A 153 -22.97 0.18 9.62
CA GLY A 153 -23.36 -0.98 8.83
C GLY A 153 -22.18 -1.78 8.33
N VAL A 154 -22.39 -3.09 8.18
CA VAL A 154 -21.45 -4.01 7.55
C VAL A 154 -22.10 -4.53 6.27
N LEU A 155 -21.43 -4.32 5.15
CA LEU A 155 -21.80 -4.90 3.86
C LEU A 155 -21.07 -6.23 3.68
N ALA A 156 -21.79 -7.34 3.90
CA ALA A 156 -21.29 -8.70 3.88
C ALA A 156 -21.19 -9.24 2.44
N VAL A 157 -20.28 -8.67 1.66
CA VAL A 157 -19.99 -9.05 0.26
C VAL A 157 -18.53 -9.46 0.11
N GLN A 158 -18.20 -10.17 -0.97
CA GLN A 158 -16.84 -10.68 -1.23
C GLN A 158 -16.27 -11.39 0.01
N THR A 159 -15.06 -11.06 0.47
CA THR A 159 -14.44 -11.65 1.67
C THR A 159 -15.30 -11.49 2.93
N ALA A 160 -16.10 -10.42 3.04
CA ALA A 160 -16.98 -10.19 4.17
C ALA A 160 -18.26 -11.06 4.15
N SER A 161 -18.54 -11.80 3.06
CA SER A 161 -19.67 -12.74 3.01
C SER A 161 -19.41 -14.05 3.78
N MET A 162 -18.14 -14.35 4.08
CA MET A 162 -17.79 -15.49 4.94
C MET A 162 -18.34 -15.26 6.34
N ILE A 163 -19.17 -16.19 6.85
CA ILE A 163 -19.86 -16.05 8.14
C ILE A 163 -18.92 -15.63 9.28
N PRO A 164 -17.73 -16.26 9.48
CA PRO A 164 -16.83 -15.83 10.56
C PRO A 164 -16.33 -14.38 10.39
N MET A 165 -16.12 -13.94 9.15
CA MET A 165 -15.67 -12.58 8.85
C MET A 165 -16.80 -11.58 9.05
N ALA A 166 -18.02 -11.89 8.60
CA ALA A 166 -19.19 -11.05 8.82
C ALA A 166 -19.45 -10.82 10.32
N ILE A 167 -19.37 -11.88 11.13
CA ILE A 167 -19.52 -11.80 12.59
C ILE A 167 -18.40 -10.94 13.19
N HIS A 168 -17.14 -11.21 12.82
CA HIS A 168 -16.00 -10.44 13.31
C HIS A 168 -16.15 -8.93 13.00
N LEU A 169 -16.53 -8.58 11.78
CA LEU A 169 -16.76 -7.19 11.39
C LEU A 169 -17.94 -6.60 12.16
N ALA A 170 -19.05 -7.33 12.31
CA ALA A 170 -20.21 -6.89 13.07
C ALA A 170 -19.86 -6.59 14.54
N GLU A 171 -19.12 -7.48 15.21
CA GLU A 171 -18.67 -7.29 16.59
C GLU A 171 -17.76 -6.07 16.75
N ASN A 172 -16.83 -5.87 15.81
CA ASN A 172 -15.97 -4.67 15.83
C ASN A 172 -16.79 -3.40 15.61
N THR A 173 -17.77 -3.44 14.70
CA THR A 173 -18.62 -2.31 14.35
C THR A 173 -19.63 -1.98 15.47
N ALA A 174 -20.10 -2.98 16.23
CA ALA A 174 -20.99 -2.76 17.38
C ALA A 174 -20.39 -1.83 18.45
N ASN A 175 -19.06 -1.70 18.50
CA ASN A 175 -18.38 -0.76 19.39
C ASN A 175 -18.37 0.69 18.87
N LEU A 176 -18.88 0.96 17.67
CA LEU A 176 -18.92 2.30 17.07
C LEU A 176 -20.22 3.03 17.35
N SER A 177 -21.34 2.31 17.37
CA SER A 177 -22.68 2.89 17.33
C SER A 177 -23.68 2.14 18.20
N SER A 178 -24.76 2.81 18.61
CA SER A 178 -25.87 2.19 19.32
C SER A 178 -26.78 1.30 18.44
N SER A 179 -26.65 1.38 17.11
CA SER A 179 -27.44 0.60 16.16
C SER A 179 -26.60 0.09 14.98
N LEU A 180 -26.53 -1.23 14.82
CA LEU A 180 -25.77 -1.92 13.77
C LEU A 180 -26.70 -2.59 12.75
N HIS A 181 -26.41 -2.42 11.46
CA HIS A 181 -27.10 -3.11 10.38
C HIS A 181 -26.14 -4.01 9.60
N LEU A 182 -26.40 -5.32 9.57
CA LEU A 182 -25.67 -6.26 8.73
C LEU A 182 -26.50 -6.54 7.47
N ARG A 183 -25.94 -6.27 6.29
CA ARG A 183 -26.61 -6.53 5.00
C ARG A 183 -25.74 -7.44 4.15
N SER A 184 -26.30 -8.55 3.70
CA SER A 184 -25.74 -9.39 2.64
C SER A 184 -26.54 -9.17 1.36
N GLU A 185 -25.88 -9.10 0.21
CA GLU A 185 -26.55 -9.21 -1.09
C GLU A 185 -26.18 -10.56 -1.70
N GLU A 186 -27.19 -11.30 -2.19
CA GLU A 186 -26.93 -12.38 -3.13
C GLU A 186 -26.45 -11.73 -4.43
N LEU A 187 -25.13 -11.72 -4.63
CA LEU A 187 -24.55 -11.39 -5.93
C LEU A 187 -24.98 -12.51 -6.89
N SER A 188 -26.06 -12.29 -7.64
CA SER A 188 -26.46 -13.14 -8.76
C SER A 188 -25.29 -13.20 -9.74
N THR A 189 -24.75 -14.39 -9.93
CA THR A 189 -23.74 -14.74 -10.94
C THR A 189 -24.13 -14.31 -12.34
#